data_AF-A0A833D567-F1
#
_entry.id   AF-A0A833D567-F1
#
_cell.length_a   1.000
_cell.length_b   1.000
_cell.length_c   1.000
_cell.angle_alpha   90.00
_cell.angle_beta   90.00
_cell.angle_gamma   90.00
#
_symmetry.space_group_name_H-M   'P 1'
#
loop_
_entity.id
_entity.type
_entity.pdbx_description
1 polymer ?
#
loop_
_entity_poly.entity_id
_entity_poly.type
_entity_poly.pdbx_seq_one_letter_code
_entity_poly.pdbx_strand_id
1 'polypeptide(L)' 'MEIIIGVVLVFVVALGLGMWTGQTVKCPRCGIAQDRFRMPASLWQAMLGGWTCPKCGAEIDRRGNPRN' A
#
# COMPACT_ATOMS: atom_id res chain seq x y z
N MET A 1 29.39 -8.73 -8.58
CA MET A 1 29.03 -7.43 -7.98
C MET A 1 28.03 -6.68 -8.85
N GLU A 2 28.26 -6.59 -10.17
CA GLU A 2 27.34 -5.92 -11.12
C GLU A 2 25.95 -6.57 -11.20
N ILE A 3 25.86 -7.91 -11.20
CA ILE A 3 24.57 -8.63 -11.20
C ILE A 3 23.76 -8.35 -9.92
N ILE A 4 24.43 -8.29 -8.77
CA ILE A 4 23.77 -8.02 -7.47
C ILE A 4 23.19 -6.60 -7.48
N ILE A 5 23.96 -5.62 -7.96
CA ILE A 5 23.51 -4.23 -8.08
C ILE A 5 22.28 -4.15 -9.00
N GLY A 6 22.32 -4.85 -10.14
CA GLY A 6 21.19 -4.91 -11.08
C GLY A 6 19.92 -5.50 -10.44
N VAL A 7 20.03 -6.63 -9.74
CA VAL A 7 18.90 -7.27 -9.05
C VAL A 7 18.34 -6.35 -7.96
N VAL A 8 19.21 -5.76 -7.13
CA VAL A 8 18.80 -4.86 -6.06
C VAL A 8 18.07 -3.63 -6.62
N LEU A 9 18.59 -3.01 -7.69
CA LEU A 9 17.94 -1.86 -8.33
C LEU A 9 16.55 -2.20 -8.86
N VAL A 10 16.40 -3.34 -9.55
CA VAL A 10 15.09 -3.79 -10.07
C VAL A 10 14.10 -3.99 -8.93
N PHE A 11 14.52 -4.63 -7.84
CA PHE A 11 13.66 -4.82 -6.67
C PHE A 11 13.25 -3.50 -6.01
N VAL A 12 14.19 -2.57 -5.82
CA VAL A 12 13.90 -1.25 -5.21
C VAL A 12 12.93 -0.44 -6.07
N VAL A 13 13.14 -0.42 -7.39
CA VAL A 13 12.24 0.29 -8.32
C VAL A 13 10.85 -0.35 -8.33
N ALA A 14 10.76 -1.68 -8.38
CA ALA A 14 9.49 -2.39 -8.34
C ALA A 14 8.70 -2.12 -7.04
N LEU A 15 9.38 -2.12 -5.90
CA LEU A 15 8.77 -1.81 -4.60
C LEU A 15 8.32 -0.35 -4.50
N GLY A 16 9.15 0.60 -4.97
CA GLY A 16 8.81 2.03 -4.98
C GLY A 16 7.61 2.35 -5.87
N LEU A 17 7.56 1.78 -7.09
CA LEU A 17 6.43 1.95 -8.00
C LEU A 17 5.14 1.28 -7.47
N GLY A 18 5.27 0.15 -6.77
CA GLY A 18 4.15 -0.52 -6.10
C GLY A 18 3.50 0.33 -5.00
N MET A 19 4.29 1.14 -4.28
CA MET A 19 3.79 2.05 -3.24
C MET A 19 3.19 3.36 -3.79
N TRP A 20 3.53 3.74 -5.02
CA TRP A 20 3.07 4.98 -5.65
C TRP A 20 1.75 4.86 -6.41
N THR A 21 1.39 3.67 -6.89
CA THR A 21 0.21 3.44 -7.76
C THR A 21 -1.11 3.23 -7.01
N GLY A 22 -1.21 3.70 -5.76
CA GLY A 22 -2.43 3.59 -4.95
C GLY A 22 -3.53 4.53 -5.43
N GLN A 23 -4.70 3.99 -5.82
CA GLN A 23 -5.90 4.79 -5.99
C GLN A 23 -6.33 5.36 -4.62
N THR A 24 -6.73 6.63 -4.58
CA THR A 24 -7.25 7.25 -3.35
C THR A 24 -8.65 6.70 -3.07
N VAL A 25 -8.75 5.71 -2.19
CA VAL A 25 -10.03 5.18 -1.72
C VAL A 25 -10.51 5.96 -0.50
N LYS A 26 -11.82 5.99 -0.23
CA LYS A 26 -12.35 6.50 1.04
C LYS A 26 -12.47 5.35 2.03
N CYS A 27 -12.23 5.62 3.31
CA CYS A 27 -12.46 4.64 4.36
C CYS A 27 -13.96 4.31 4.41
N PRO A 28 -14.37 3.05 4.23
CA PRO A 28 -15.78 2.66 4.29
C PRO A 28 -16.39 2.82 5.70
N ARG A 29 -15.54 2.92 6.74
CA ARG A 29 -15.99 3.02 8.14
C ARG A 29 -16.16 4.45 8.65
N CYS A 30 -15.27 5.37 8.25
CA CYS A 30 -15.28 6.75 8.75
C CYS A 30 -15.29 7.84 7.67
N GLY A 31 -15.29 7.45 6.39
CA GLY A 31 -15.41 8.34 5.24
C GLY A 31 -14.15 9.13 4.86
N ILE A 32 -13.07 9.06 5.64
CA ILE A 32 -11.85 9.82 5.35
C ILE A 32 -11.17 9.31 4.07
N ALA A 33 -10.72 10.23 3.22
CA ALA A 33 -9.89 9.88 2.07
C ALA A 33 -8.56 9.27 2.54
N GLN A 34 -8.16 8.18 1.91
CA GLN A 34 -6.85 7.57 2.15
C GLN A 34 -5.79 8.25 1.29
N ASP A 35 -4.59 8.33 1.84
CA ASP A 35 -3.45 8.92 1.15
C ASP A 35 -3.09 8.14 -0.12
N ARG A 36 -2.65 8.90 -1.13
CA ARG A 36 -2.15 8.34 -2.39
C ARG A 36 -0.84 7.59 -2.16
N PHE A 37 0.00 8.09 -1.26
CA PHE A 37 1.21 7.39 -0.83
C PHE A 37 0.82 6.25 0.10
N ARG A 38 1.01 5.03 -0.39
CA ARG A 38 0.63 3.83 0.32
C ARG A 38 1.78 3.38 1.22
N MET A 39 1.61 3.56 2.53
CA MET A 39 2.48 2.92 3.52
C MET A 39 1.80 1.66 4.08
N PRO A 40 2.32 0.45 3.79
CA PRO A 40 1.74 -0.79 4.33
C PRO A 40 1.99 -0.88 5.84
N ALA A 41 0.93 -1.11 6.62
CA ALA A 41 1.00 -1.35 8.06
C ALA A 41 1.16 -2.84 8.41
N SER A 42 1.01 -3.74 7.44
CA SER A 42 1.12 -5.18 7.61
C SER A 42 1.78 -5.85 6.40
N LEU A 43 2.35 -7.04 6.59
CA LEU A 43 2.92 -7.86 5.50
C LEU A 43 1.87 -8.16 4.42
N TRP A 44 0.63 -8.38 4.85
CA TRP A 44 -0.49 -8.55 3.94
C TRP A 44 -0.67 -7.34 3.04
N GLN A 45 -0.66 -6.14 3.63
CA GLN A 45 -0.73 -4.90 2.88
C GLN A 45 0.48 -4.75 1.95
N ALA A 46 1.69 -5.10 2.39
CA ALA A 46 2.87 -5.04 1.52
C ALA A 46 2.71 -5.93 0.27
N MET A 47 2.11 -7.13 0.41
CA MET A 47 1.96 -8.08 -0.70
C MET A 47 0.73 -7.83 -1.58
N LEU A 48 -0.44 -7.54 -1.00
CA LEU A 48 -1.73 -7.58 -1.72
C LEU A 48 -2.38 -6.22 -1.90
N GLY A 49 -1.81 -5.20 -1.30
CA GLY A 49 -2.38 -3.87 -1.36
C GLY A 49 -3.32 -3.56 -0.19
N GLY A 50 -4.03 -2.43 -0.26
CA GLY A 50 -4.87 -1.91 0.83
C GLY A 50 -4.28 -0.77 1.66
N TRP A 51 -5.02 -0.32 2.66
CA TRP A 51 -4.68 0.80 3.54
C TRP A 51 -5.09 0.46 4.97
N THR A 52 -4.36 0.99 5.94
CA THR A 52 -4.88 1.13 7.29
C THR A 52 -5.33 2.57 7.46
N CYS A 53 -6.60 2.76 7.79
CA CYS A 53 -7.15 4.10 7.99
C CYS A 53 -6.47 4.79 9.19
N PRO A 54 -5.81 5.95 9.00
CA PRO A 54 -5.13 6.64 10.11
C PRO A 54 -6.10 7.20 11.15
N LYS A 55 -7.38 7.42 10.78
CA LYS A 55 -8.40 7.98 11.69
C LYS A 55 -9.05 6.93 12.58
N CYS A 56 -9.39 5.75 12.04
CA CYS A 56 -10.17 4.74 12.77
C CYS A 56 -9.50 3.36 12.86
N GLY A 57 -8.30 3.20 12.28
CA GLY A 57 -7.56 1.94 12.32
C GLY A 57 -8.13 0.82 11.45
N ALA A 58 -9.20 1.06 10.69
CA ALA A 58 -9.80 0.03 9.83
C ALA A 58 -8.82 -0.38 8.73
N GLU A 59 -8.63 -1.68 8.55
CA GLU A 59 -7.95 -2.23 7.38
C GLU A 59 -8.90 -2.20 6.18
N ILE A 60 -8.39 -1.72 5.06
CA ILE A 60 -9.13 -1.50 3.82
C ILE A 60 -8.36 -2.25 2.74
N ASP A 61 -9.04 -3.02 1.89
CA ASP A 61 -8.38 -3.68 0.76
C ASP A 61 -8.02 -2.69 -0.36
N ARG A 62 -7.33 -3.16 -1.41
CA ARG A 62 -6.92 -2.32 -2.55
C ARG A 62 -8.11 -1.69 -3.30
N ARG A 63 -9.32 -2.22 -3.14
CA ARG A 63 -10.55 -1.79 -3.84
C ARG A 63 -11.40 -0.86 -2.98
N GLY A 64 -11.03 -0.62 -1.71
CA GLY A 64 -11.78 0.24 -0.80
C GLY A 64 -12.75 -0.49 0.12
N ASN A 65 -12.76 -1.83 0.16
CA ASN A 65 -13.64 -2.60 1.03
C ASN A 65 -13.02 -2.79 2.43
N PRO A 66 -13.81 -2.87 3.51
CA PRO A 66 -13.29 -3.18 4.83
C PRO A 66 -12.75 -4.62 4.88
N ARG A 67 -11.58 -4.81 5.49
CA ARG A 67 -11.12 -6.12 5.98
C ARG A 67 -11.50 -6.20 7.45
N ASN A 68 -12.35 -7.17 7.77
CA ASN A 68 -12.79 -7.47 9.13
C ASN A 68 -11.85 -8.47 9.79
#